data_AF-A0A5N5TK17-F1
#
_entry.id   AF-A0A5N5TK17-F1
#
_cell.length_a   1.000
_cell.length_b   1.000
_cell.length_c   1.000
_cell.angle_alpha   90.00
_cell.angle_beta   90.00
_cell.angle_gamma   90.00
#
_symmetry.space_group_name_H-M   'P 1'
#
loop_
_entity.id
_entity.type
_entity.pdbx_description
1 polymer ?
#
loop_
_entity_poly.entity_id
_entity_poly.type
_entity_poly.pdbx_seq_one_letter_code
_entity_poly.pdbx_strand_id
1 'polypeptide(L)'
;MLIKICTWLMVYLSYLHREMLCQKVGNVFYSSFVSLFILCCFSCGFWVIIGGHFHKKPISKKINKKPRCKQPKKKRYYHATEIRCEEKSRGGMCYEMILAEPIAEKPEPAVGSPKAPKSVTEQDIKMKLLQAEERRKSMEASRLASISERLARLEEAGRKREEANLAFIAATQVALEDKLDAFSINREAHLNNLKTKISEHLTSVEAVRKQLEAQSEELRDAINSKLNSAQENRDEHLRKLMDKLKEHDEYAHQVRQGHQESIRQLDEKITYKLNVAETNRMSEKMKKLELLREHSQKVNEVQENLQKRESEHRELREQAAAAYEEKVKKITEEKAKKQTLNVTAKVEQVLEAKQKEEEENEKRSP
;
A
#
# COMPACT_ATOMS: atom_id res chain seq x y z
N MET A 1 -57.70 -10.47 47.45
CA MET A 1 -56.40 -10.91 48.03
C MET A 1 -55.19 -10.54 47.18
N LEU A 2 -55.27 -10.48 45.83
CA LEU A 2 -54.10 -10.16 44.98
C LEU A 2 -53.51 -8.74 45.18
N ILE A 3 -54.29 -7.73 45.55
CA ILE A 3 -53.78 -6.35 45.70
C ILE A 3 -52.87 -6.19 46.93
N LYS A 4 -53.09 -6.97 48.00
CA LYS A 4 -52.25 -6.92 49.21
C LYS A 4 -50.92 -7.65 49.05
N ILE A 5 -50.84 -8.61 48.12
CA ILE A 5 -49.59 -9.32 47.80
C ILE A 5 -48.68 -8.43 46.94
N CYS A 6 -49.26 -7.64 46.03
CA CYS A 6 -48.51 -6.74 45.16
C CYS A 6 -47.82 -5.59 45.91
N THR A 7 -48.48 -5.02 46.92
CA THR A 7 -47.87 -3.94 47.73
C THR A 7 -46.78 -4.45 48.66
N TRP A 8 -46.88 -5.68 49.15
CA TRP A 8 -45.84 -6.31 49.98
C TRP A 8 -44.60 -6.67 49.14
N LEU A 9 -44.78 -7.17 47.91
CA LEU A 9 -43.66 -7.48 47.01
C LEU A 9 -42.85 -6.24 46.60
N MET A 10 -43.53 -5.11 46.35
CA MET A 10 -42.85 -3.86 45.95
C MET A 10 -42.03 -3.24 47.07
N VAL A 11 -42.50 -3.35 48.32
CA VAL A 11 -41.73 -2.91 49.50
C VAL A 11 -40.54 -3.84 49.75
N TYR A 12 -40.72 -5.15 49.56
CA TYR A 12 -39.65 -6.14 49.74
C TYR A 12 -38.55 -6.03 48.67
N LEU A 13 -38.91 -5.81 47.40
CA LEU A 13 -37.92 -5.55 46.32
C LEU A 13 -37.17 -4.23 46.51
N SER A 14 -37.82 -3.20 47.06
CA SER A 14 -37.15 -1.92 47.37
C SER A 14 -36.16 -2.03 48.52
N TYR A 15 -36.39 -2.95 49.47
CA TYR A 15 -35.49 -3.21 50.59
C TYR A 15 -34.26 -4.02 50.16
N LEU A 16 -34.45 -5.04 49.33
CA LEU A 16 -33.35 -5.88 48.78
C LEU A 16 -32.43 -5.12 47.81
N HIS A 17 -32.96 -4.15 47.05
CA HIS A 17 -32.14 -3.31 46.16
C HIS A 17 -31.26 -2.31 46.94
N ARG A 18 -31.62 -1.98 48.19
CA ARG A 18 -30.85 -1.07 49.05
C ARG A 18 -29.70 -1.76 49.79
N GLU A 19 -29.82 -3.06 50.07
CA GLU A 19 -28.73 -3.86 50.66
C GLU A 19 -27.67 -4.28 49.63
N MET A 20 -28.05 -4.58 48.38
CA MET A 20 -27.06 -4.98 47.35
C MET A 20 -26.13 -3.86 46.88
N LEU A 21 -26.51 -2.58 47.03
CA LEU A 21 -25.63 -1.45 46.73
C LEU A 21 -24.66 -1.12 47.88
N CYS A 22 -24.88 -1.66 49.09
CA CYS A 22 -24.04 -1.38 50.25
C CYS A 22 -22.93 -2.42 50.49
N GLN A 23 -22.76 -3.39 49.57
CA GLN A 23 -21.77 -4.47 49.70
C GLN A 23 -20.67 -4.45 48.63
N LYS A 24 -20.59 -3.38 47.82
CA LYS A 24 -19.60 -3.22 46.74
C LYS A 24 -18.71 -1.98 46.83
N VAL A 25 -18.76 -1.25 47.94
CA VAL A 25 -17.84 -0.12 48.22
C VAL A 25 -17.35 -0.22 49.67
N GLY A 26 -16.74 -1.36 50.00
CA GLY A 26 -16.18 -1.65 51.32
C GLY A 26 -14.74 -2.13 51.19
N ASN A 27 -13.82 -1.20 50.91
CA ASN A 27 -12.40 -1.23 51.26
C ASN A 27 -11.69 -0.11 50.51
N VAL A 28 -11.50 1.06 51.12
CA VAL A 28 -10.20 1.69 51.42
C VAL A 28 -10.52 2.86 52.37
N PHE A 29 -9.65 3.08 53.38
CA PHE A 29 -9.63 4.19 54.35
C PHE A 29 -10.31 3.94 55.71
N TYR A 30 -9.80 2.89 56.34
CA TYR A 30 -9.45 2.91 57.76
C TYR A 30 -8.27 3.88 57.95
N SER A 31 -8.47 5.03 58.61
CA SER A 31 -7.52 5.69 59.51
C SER A 31 -7.90 7.16 59.75
N SER A 32 -8.78 7.39 60.73
CA SER A 32 -8.57 8.41 61.77
C SER A 32 -9.79 8.43 62.67
N PHE A 33 -9.64 7.67 63.74
CA PHE A 33 -10.42 7.69 64.96
C PHE A 33 -10.35 9.08 65.62
N VAL A 34 -11.50 9.54 66.11
CA VAL A 34 -11.66 10.40 67.31
C VAL A 34 -11.21 11.86 67.22
N SER A 35 -12.16 12.74 66.88
CA SER A 35 -12.32 14.00 67.61
C SER A 35 -13.69 14.62 67.39
N LEU A 36 -14.35 15.01 68.48
CA LEU A 36 -15.55 15.85 68.57
C LEU A 36 -16.84 15.24 67.98
N PHE A 37 -17.80 14.70 68.74
CA PHE A 37 -18.50 15.26 69.90
C PHE A 37 -18.73 16.78 69.80
N ILE A 38 -20.01 17.18 69.88
CA ILE A 38 -20.57 18.55 69.84
C ILE A 38 -20.87 19.07 68.42
N LEU A 39 -22.10 18.88 67.92
CA LEU A 39 -23.09 19.96 67.88
C LEU A 39 -24.47 19.42 67.46
N CYS A 40 -25.41 19.60 68.39
CA CYS A 40 -26.79 19.17 68.35
C CYS A 40 -27.67 20.23 67.62
N CYS A 41 -28.66 19.73 66.90
CA CYS A 41 -29.93 20.34 66.50
C CYS A 41 -30.15 21.82 66.89
N PHE A 42 -29.93 22.73 65.95
CA PHE A 42 -30.31 24.15 66.05
C PHE A 42 -31.69 24.40 65.44
N SER A 43 -32.70 23.66 65.91
CA SER A 43 -34.12 23.93 65.61
C SER A 43 -35.01 23.35 66.71
N CYS A 44 -34.85 23.87 67.93
CA CYS A 44 -35.84 23.84 69.00
C CYS A 44 -35.39 24.77 70.14
N GLY A 45 -35.92 26.01 70.13
CA GLY A 45 -35.67 27.02 71.15
C GLY A 45 -37.00 27.60 71.65
N PHE A 46 -37.75 26.80 72.38
CA PHE A 46 -38.87 27.21 73.21
C PHE A 46 -38.30 27.63 74.57
N TRP A 47 -38.30 28.94 74.88
CA TRP A 47 -38.10 29.40 76.25
C TRP A 47 -39.26 30.29 76.66
N VAL A 48 -40.05 29.74 77.58
CA VAL A 48 -41.07 30.41 78.38
C VAL A 48 -40.36 31.25 79.43
N ILE A 49 -40.70 32.54 79.51
CA ILE A 49 -40.53 33.32 80.73
C ILE A 49 -41.91 33.78 81.20
N ILE A 50 -42.17 33.45 82.45
CA ILE A 50 -43.36 33.73 83.25
C ILE A 50 -43.35 35.20 83.70
N GLY A 51 -44.53 35.81 83.76
CA GLY A 51 -44.86 36.79 84.80
C GLY A 51 -44.90 38.25 84.36
N GLY A 52 -46.12 38.77 84.19
CA GLY A 52 -46.35 40.20 83.94
C GLY A 52 -47.83 40.55 83.86
N HIS A 53 -48.60 40.19 84.88
CA HIS A 53 -49.99 40.60 85.03
C HIS A 53 -50.03 41.92 85.79
N PHE A 54 -50.43 43.06 85.19
CA PHE A 54 -51.07 44.16 85.94
C PHE A 54 -51.92 45.10 85.06
N HIS A 55 -53.21 45.08 85.39
CA HIS A 55 -54.21 46.16 85.39
C HIS A 55 -54.58 46.92 84.11
N LYS A 56 -55.69 46.44 83.50
CA LYS A 56 -56.75 47.31 82.97
C LYS A 56 -57.25 48.23 84.10
N LYS A 57 -57.17 49.55 83.91
CA LYS A 57 -57.85 50.54 84.77
C LYS A 57 -59.35 50.57 84.41
N PRO A 58 -60.27 50.36 85.36
CA PRO A 58 -61.68 50.63 85.14
C PRO A 58 -62.03 52.11 85.37
N ILE A 59 -63.09 52.51 84.68
CA ILE A 59 -63.83 53.77 84.73
C ILE A 59 -64.09 54.25 86.17
N SER A 60 -63.84 55.53 86.46
CA SER A 60 -64.43 56.20 87.62
C SER A 60 -65.30 57.39 87.19
N LYS A 61 -66.62 57.21 87.28
CA LYS A 61 -67.62 58.27 87.29
C LYS A 61 -67.37 59.16 88.52
N LYS A 62 -67.13 60.46 88.34
CA LYS A 62 -67.23 61.44 89.42
C LYS A 62 -68.55 62.17 89.31
N ILE A 63 -69.48 61.71 90.13
CA ILE A 63 -70.78 62.30 90.42
C ILE A 63 -70.57 63.60 91.23
N ASN A 64 -71.25 64.66 90.78
CA ASN A 64 -71.47 65.91 91.48
C ASN A 64 -71.83 65.71 92.96
N LYS A 65 -71.04 66.29 93.87
CA LYS A 65 -71.49 66.61 95.22
C LYS A 65 -70.99 68.01 95.59
N LYS A 66 -71.90 68.98 95.48
CA LYS A 66 -71.75 70.32 96.05
C LYS A 66 -71.49 70.20 97.56
N PRO A 67 -70.38 70.73 98.10
CA PRO A 67 -70.25 70.89 99.54
C PRO A 67 -71.09 72.09 99.98
N ARG A 68 -72.10 71.78 100.80
CA ARG A 68 -72.92 72.70 101.59
C ARG A 68 -72.02 73.51 102.52
N CYS A 69 -72.22 74.82 102.47
CA CYS A 69 -71.58 75.85 103.28
C CYS A 69 -71.61 75.56 104.80
N LYS A 70 -70.46 75.73 105.46
CA LYS A 70 -70.37 75.99 106.92
C LYS A 70 -70.01 77.47 107.08
N GLN A 71 -70.90 78.24 107.70
CA GLN A 71 -70.70 79.65 108.00
C GLN A 71 -69.68 79.83 109.13
N PRO A 72 -68.60 80.61 108.95
CA PRO A 72 -67.82 81.12 110.07
C PRO A 72 -68.57 82.28 110.76
N LYS A 73 -68.53 82.29 112.09
CA LYS A 73 -69.20 83.26 112.97
C LYS A 73 -68.64 84.66 112.77
N LYS A 74 -69.49 85.59 112.34
CA LYS A 74 -69.18 87.03 112.21
C LYS A 74 -68.95 87.65 113.59
N LYS A 75 -67.72 88.05 113.91
CA LYS A 75 -67.48 89.14 114.86
C LYS A 75 -67.79 90.45 114.11
N ARG A 76 -68.83 91.18 114.53
CA ARG A 76 -69.20 92.46 113.93
C ARG A 76 -68.18 93.52 114.36
N TYR A 77 -67.28 93.88 113.45
CA TYR A 77 -66.50 95.10 113.54
C TYR A 77 -67.35 96.21 112.93
N TYR A 78 -67.67 97.25 113.71
CA TYR A 78 -68.40 98.41 113.20
C TYR A 78 -67.40 99.30 112.46
N HIS A 79 -67.36 99.18 111.13
CA HIS A 79 -66.65 100.12 110.27
C HIS A 79 -67.56 101.33 110.00
N ALA A 80 -67.07 102.54 110.23
CA ALA A 80 -67.78 103.77 109.90
C ALA A 80 -67.84 103.90 108.36
N THR A 81 -68.95 103.46 107.75
CA THR A 81 -69.15 103.55 106.31
C THR A 81 -69.62 104.94 105.92
N GLU A 82 -68.89 105.58 105.02
CA GLU A 82 -69.28 106.84 104.39
C GLU A 82 -69.93 106.52 103.03
N ILE A 83 -71.14 107.05 102.79
CA ILE A 83 -71.84 106.90 101.51
C ILE A 83 -71.60 108.18 100.72
N ARG A 84 -70.96 108.05 99.55
CA ARG A 84 -70.70 109.15 98.61
C ARG A 84 -71.42 108.92 97.29
N CYS A 85 -71.69 110.01 96.57
CA CYS A 85 -72.24 110.00 95.22
C CYS A 85 -73.58 109.22 95.08
N GLU A 86 -74.58 109.58 95.90
CA GLU A 86 -75.94 109.02 95.76
C GLU A 86 -76.67 109.66 94.57
N GLU A 87 -76.88 108.89 93.51
CA GLU A 87 -77.60 109.31 92.31
C GLU A 87 -78.94 108.55 92.23
N LYS A 88 -80.05 109.30 92.33
CA LYS A 88 -81.40 108.74 92.36
C LYS A 88 -82.06 108.88 91.00
N SER A 89 -82.37 107.75 90.37
CA SER A 89 -83.18 107.70 89.16
C SER A 89 -84.56 107.09 89.46
N ARG A 90 -85.51 107.26 88.53
CA ARG A 90 -86.87 106.70 88.65
C ARG A 90 -86.89 105.16 88.75
N GLY A 91 -85.80 104.49 88.33
CA GLY A 91 -85.62 103.04 88.39
C GLY A 91 -84.80 102.52 89.58
N GLY A 92 -84.36 103.39 90.49
CA GLY A 92 -83.54 103.03 91.65
C GLY A 92 -82.44 104.04 91.94
N MET A 93 -81.72 103.83 93.05
CA MET A 93 -80.61 104.68 93.47
C MET A 93 -79.31 103.89 93.40
N CYS A 94 -78.24 104.48 92.85
CA CYS A 94 -76.88 103.99 93.05
C CYS A 94 -76.15 104.91 94.02
N TYR A 95 -75.35 104.34 94.90
CA TYR A 95 -74.45 105.08 95.76
C TYR A 95 -73.16 104.29 95.92
N GLU A 96 -72.05 104.99 96.07
CA GLU A 96 -70.77 104.38 96.36
C GLU A 96 -70.61 104.23 97.87
N MET A 97 -70.51 102.98 98.34
CA MET A 97 -70.33 102.66 99.75
C MET A 97 -68.85 102.42 100.03
N ILE A 98 -68.20 103.43 100.62
CA ILE A 98 -66.78 103.35 100.98
C ILE A 98 -66.70 102.83 102.42
N LEU A 99 -66.21 101.60 102.57
CA LEU A 99 -66.08 100.92 103.87
C LEU A 99 -64.81 101.33 104.63
N ALA A 100 -63.80 101.85 103.93
CA ALA A 100 -62.57 102.45 104.46
C ALA A 100 -61.91 103.28 103.35
N GLU A 101 -61.26 104.38 103.71
CA GLU A 101 -60.47 105.17 102.77
C GLU A 101 -59.26 104.35 102.25
N PRO A 102 -58.90 104.47 100.96
CA PRO A 102 -57.75 103.75 100.42
C PRO A 102 -56.46 104.19 101.14
N ILE A 103 -55.71 103.22 101.66
CA ILE A 103 -54.51 103.45 102.52
C ILE A 103 -53.37 104.19 101.77
N ALA A 104 -53.46 104.34 100.45
CA ALA A 104 -52.48 105.01 99.62
C ALA A 104 -53.14 106.11 98.75
N GLU A 105 -52.62 107.34 98.84
CA GLU A 105 -53.13 108.54 98.16
C GLU A 105 -52.86 108.57 96.64
N LYS A 106 -52.14 107.59 96.06
CA LYS A 106 -51.84 107.52 94.62
C LYS A 106 -51.62 106.06 94.14
N PRO A 107 -52.22 105.62 93.02
CA PRO A 107 -52.01 104.27 92.52
C PRO A 107 -50.58 104.10 92.01
N GLU A 108 -49.85 103.13 92.58
CA GLU A 108 -48.57 102.68 92.04
C GLU A 108 -48.78 101.95 90.70
N PRO A 109 -47.98 102.23 89.66
CA PRO A 109 -48.10 101.56 88.37
C PRO A 109 -47.76 100.07 88.53
N ALA A 110 -48.64 99.20 88.03
CA ALA A 110 -48.48 97.75 88.11
C ALA A 110 -47.17 97.28 87.43
N VAL A 111 -46.14 97.01 88.24
CA VAL A 111 -44.90 96.41 87.78
C VAL A 111 -45.13 94.91 87.55
N GLY A 112 -45.07 94.46 86.29
CA GLY A 112 -45.06 93.04 85.95
C GLY A 112 -46.17 92.55 85.02
N SER A 113 -46.99 93.43 84.45
CA SER A 113 -47.76 93.04 83.27
C SER A 113 -46.79 92.71 82.13
N PRO A 114 -46.96 91.60 81.38
CA PRO A 114 -46.25 91.42 80.13
C PRO A 114 -46.47 92.71 79.33
N LYS A 115 -45.37 93.36 78.87
CA LYS A 115 -45.49 94.50 77.94
C LYS A 115 -46.55 94.15 76.93
N ALA A 116 -47.56 95.02 76.79
CA ALA A 116 -48.67 94.83 75.85
C ALA A 116 -48.09 94.24 74.55
N PRO A 117 -48.63 93.11 74.07
CA PRO A 117 -48.04 92.41 72.94
C PRO A 117 -47.83 93.44 71.83
N LYS A 118 -46.59 93.56 71.32
CA LYS A 118 -46.31 94.41 70.16
C LYS A 118 -47.40 94.11 69.15
N SER A 119 -48.14 95.13 68.74
CA SER A 119 -49.29 94.98 67.84
C SER A 119 -48.80 94.20 66.62
N VAL A 120 -49.27 92.96 66.49
CA VAL A 120 -48.82 92.06 65.44
C VAL A 120 -49.11 92.74 64.11
N THR A 121 -48.07 93.06 63.36
CA THR A 121 -48.24 93.75 62.09
C THR A 121 -48.84 92.78 61.07
N GLU A 122 -49.53 93.30 60.06
CA GLU A 122 -50.15 92.46 59.03
C GLU A 122 -49.11 91.54 58.34
N GLN A 123 -47.87 92.04 58.19
CA GLN A 123 -46.74 91.27 57.68
C GLN A 123 -46.37 90.10 58.59
N ASP A 124 -46.35 90.28 59.91
CA ASP A 124 -46.08 89.20 60.86
C ASP A 124 -47.17 88.11 60.85
N ILE A 125 -48.43 88.48 60.61
CA ILE A 125 -49.55 87.51 60.49
C ILE A 125 -49.38 86.69 59.21
N LYS A 126 -49.13 87.36 58.07
CA LYS A 126 -48.91 86.70 56.77
C LYS A 126 -47.72 85.75 56.82
N MET A 127 -46.61 86.17 57.43
CA MET A 127 -45.43 85.33 57.61
C MET A 127 -45.71 84.09 58.46
N LYS A 128 -46.50 84.20 59.54
CA LYS A 128 -46.90 83.05 60.36
C LYS A 128 -47.80 82.07 59.61
N LEU A 129 -48.71 82.56 58.78
CA LEU A 129 -49.56 81.71 57.92
C LEU A 129 -48.74 80.98 56.86
N LEU A 130 -47.83 81.69 56.18
CA LEU A 130 -46.90 81.09 55.21
C LEU A 130 -46.04 80.01 55.86
N GLN A 131 -45.48 80.27 57.06
CA GLN A 131 -44.66 79.28 57.77
C GLN A 131 -45.48 78.04 58.20
N ALA A 132 -46.78 78.21 58.50
CA ALA A 132 -47.66 77.09 58.81
C ALA A 132 -48.00 76.27 57.55
N GLU A 133 -48.21 76.94 56.41
CA GLU A 133 -48.41 76.31 55.11
C GLU A 133 -47.16 75.55 54.64
N GLU A 134 -45.98 76.14 54.80
CA GLU A 134 -44.71 75.51 54.48
C GLU A 134 -44.45 74.27 55.35
N ARG A 135 -44.77 74.32 56.65
CA ARG A 135 -44.73 73.14 57.53
C ARG A 135 -45.71 72.04 57.08
N ARG A 136 -46.89 72.41 56.60
CA ARG A 136 -47.86 71.44 56.05
C ARG A 136 -47.30 70.78 54.79
N LYS A 137 -46.79 71.59 53.86
CA LYS A 137 -46.17 71.14 52.60
C LYS A 137 -44.94 70.27 52.86
N SER A 138 -44.09 70.60 53.82
CA SER A 138 -42.90 69.80 54.14
C SER A 138 -43.27 68.46 54.79
N MET A 139 -44.29 68.42 55.65
CA MET A 139 -44.82 67.18 56.22
C MET A 139 -45.49 66.29 55.16
N GLU A 140 -46.23 66.88 54.23
CA GLU A 140 -46.83 66.18 53.09
C GLU A 140 -45.74 65.64 52.14
N ALA A 141 -44.73 66.46 51.80
CA ALA A 141 -43.59 66.04 50.99
C ALA A 141 -42.79 64.90 51.64
N SER A 142 -42.54 64.98 52.95
CA SER A 142 -41.86 63.91 53.70
C SER A 142 -42.66 62.60 53.70
N ARG A 143 -43.99 62.67 53.84
CA ARG A 143 -44.85 61.48 53.72
C ARG A 143 -44.83 60.89 52.33
N LEU A 144 -44.93 61.73 51.29
CA LEU A 144 -44.86 61.28 49.90
C LEU A 144 -43.49 60.65 49.59
N ALA A 145 -42.39 61.25 50.05
CA ALA A 145 -41.05 60.69 49.92
C ALA A 145 -40.95 59.31 50.58
N SER A 146 -41.44 59.15 51.81
CA SER A 146 -41.44 57.84 52.50
C SER A 146 -42.27 56.78 51.78
N ILE A 147 -43.45 57.15 51.25
CA ILE A 147 -44.28 56.24 50.46
C ILE A 147 -43.57 55.85 49.17
N SER A 148 -42.98 56.82 48.46
CA SER A 148 -42.24 56.57 47.22
C SER A 148 -41.04 55.65 47.43
N GLU A 149 -40.29 55.83 48.52
CA GLU A 149 -39.17 54.97 48.88
C GLU A 149 -39.63 53.54 49.17
N ARG A 150 -40.76 53.38 49.88
CA ARG A 150 -41.32 52.04 50.15
C ARG A 150 -41.79 51.34 48.87
N LEU A 151 -42.37 52.07 47.93
CA LEU A 151 -42.76 51.52 46.63
C LEU A 151 -41.52 51.11 45.81
N ALA A 152 -40.48 51.95 45.76
CA ALA A 152 -39.22 51.63 45.09
C ALA A 152 -38.55 50.36 45.65
N ARG A 153 -38.55 50.19 46.99
CA ARG A 153 -38.03 48.95 47.62
C ARG A 153 -38.86 47.71 47.27
N LEU A 154 -40.18 47.85 47.14
CA LEU A 154 -41.06 46.74 46.74
C LEU A 154 -40.83 46.35 45.28
N GLU A 155 -40.69 47.33 44.39
CA GLU A 155 -40.35 47.12 42.98
C GLU A 155 -38.99 46.46 42.82
N GLU A 156 -37.96 46.96 43.52
CA GLU A 156 -36.62 46.35 43.50
C GLU A 156 -36.63 44.91 44.03
N ALA A 157 -37.38 44.63 45.10
CA ALA A 157 -37.54 43.27 45.60
C ALA A 157 -38.31 42.37 44.62
N GLY A 158 -39.26 42.92 43.86
CA GLY A 158 -39.94 42.22 42.76
C GLY A 158 -38.96 41.83 41.65
N ARG A 159 -38.23 42.82 41.14
CA ARG A 159 -37.21 42.62 40.10
C ARG A 159 -36.14 41.60 40.51
N LYS A 160 -35.61 41.65 41.74
CA LYS A 160 -34.62 40.66 42.21
C LYS A 160 -35.18 39.24 42.27
N ARG A 161 -36.46 39.06 42.60
CA ARG A 161 -37.11 37.74 42.56
C ARG A 161 -37.26 37.24 41.13
N GLU A 162 -37.66 38.10 40.21
CA GLU A 162 -37.79 37.75 38.78
C GLU A 162 -36.43 37.41 38.17
N GLU A 163 -35.39 38.22 38.43
CA GLU A 163 -34.01 37.96 38.01
C GLU A 163 -33.50 36.61 38.54
N ALA A 164 -33.75 36.29 39.82
CA ALA A 164 -33.37 35.01 40.39
C ALA A 164 -34.11 33.83 39.74
N ASN A 165 -35.40 33.98 39.44
CA ASN A 165 -36.18 32.97 38.73
C ASN A 165 -35.68 32.76 37.30
N LEU A 166 -35.41 33.84 36.57
CA LEU A 166 -34.88 33.77 35.20
C LEU A 166 -33.48 33.15 35.20
N ALA A 167 -32.61 33.52 36.13
CA ALA A 167 -31.28 32.93 36.28
C ALA A 167 -31.36 31.43 36.61
N PHE A 168 -32.30 31.01 37.46
CA PHE A 168 -32.53 29.61 37.75
C PHE A 168 -32.98 28.85 36.49
N ILE A 169 -33.97 29.36 35.75
CA ILE A 169 -34.47 28.74 34.53
C ILE A 169 -33.32 28.59 33.51
N ALA A 170 -32.56 29.67 33.26
CA ALA A 170 -31.43 29.65 32.34
C ALA A 170 -30.35 28.65 32.76
N ALA A 171 -29.96 28.64 34.03
CA ALA A 171 -28.96 27.70 34.55
C ALA A 171 -29.43 26.24 34.43
N THR A 172 -30.71 25.97 34.71
CA THR A 172 -31.27 24.62 34.55
C THR A 172 -31.37 24.18 33.10
N GLN A 173 -31.66 25.10 32.18
CA GLN A 173 -31.68 24.83 30.74
C GLN A 173 -30.28 24.46 30.24
N VAL A 174 -29.28 25.28 30.52
CA VAL A 174 -27.89 25.01 30.13
C VAL A 174 -27.39 23.69 30.74
N ALA A 175 -27.66 23.45 32.03
CA ALA A 175 -27.26 22.19 32.66
C ALA A 175 -27.97 20.95 32.09
N LEU A 176 -29.14 21.11 31.48
CA LEU A 176 -29.82 20.03 30.76
C LEU A 176 -29.19 19.82 29.36
N GLU A 177 -28.94 20.91 28.64
CA GLU A 177 -28.28 20.89 27.33
C GLU A 177 -26.89 20.24 27.44
N ASP A 178 -26.05 20.64 28.40
CA ASP A 178 -24.73 20.05 28.67
C ASP A 178 -24.81 18.54 28.94
N LYS A 179 -25.84 18.07 29.65
CA LYS A 179 -26.05 16.64 29.90
C LYS A 179 -26.43 15.90 28.63
N LEU A 180 -27.33 16.45 27.83
CA LEU A 180 -27.74 15.83 26.56
C LEU A 180 -26.57 15.75 25.60
N ASP A 181 -25.76 16.80 25.51
CA ASP A 181 -24.56 16.83 24.69
C ASP A 181 -23.52 15.82 25.19
N ALA A 182 -23.27 15.76 26.50
CA ALA A 182 -22.39 14.75 27.09
C ALA A 182 -22.89 13.31 26.80
N PHE A 183 -24.19 13.05 26.89
CA PHE A 183 -24.75 11.74 26.53
C PHE A 183 -24.57 11.42 25.04
N SER A 184 -24.78 12.41 24.17
CA SER A 184 -24.59 12.24 22.72
C SER A 184 -23.12 11.94 22.39
N ILE A 185 -22.20 12.75 22.91
CA ILE A 185 -20.75 12.59 22.72
C ILE A 185 -20.27 11.24 23.25
N ASN A 186 -20.69 10.85 24.45
CA ASN A 186 -20.31 9.55 25.03
C ASN A 186 -20.83 8.37 24.21
N ARG A 187 -22.07 8.47 23.71
CA ARG A 187 -22.67 7.45 22.83
C ARG A 187 -21.91 7.36 21.51
N GLU A 188 -21.59 8.48 20.89
CA GLU A 188 -20.82 8.52 19.64
C GLU A 188 -19.40 8.01 19.83
N ALA A 189 -18.72 8.40 20.90
CA ALA A 189 -17.39 7.89 21.24
C ALA A 189 -17.39 6.37 21.43
N HIS A 190 -18.40 5.83 22.12
CA HIS A 190 -18.55 4.37 22.28
C HIS A 190 -18.80 3.66 20.93
N LEU A 191 -19.70 4.19 20.10
CA LEU A 191 -19.97 3.63 18.78
C LEU A 191 -18.75 3.72 17.85
N ASN A 192 -18.01 4.82 17.89
CA ASN A 192 -16.79 4.99 17.12
C ASN A 192 -15.70 4.02 17.59
N ASN A 193 -15.53 3.82 18.90
CA ASN A 193 -14.60 2.82 19.43
C ASN A 193 -14.93 1.38 18.98
N LEU A 194 -16.22 1.03 18.91
CA LEU A 194 -16.64 -0.26 18.37
C LEU A 194 -16.34 -0.36 16.86
N LYS A 195 -16.63 0.69 16.09
CA LYS A 195 -16.34 0.74 14.65
C LYS A 195 -14.84 0.60 14.38
N THR A 196 -13.98 1.30 15.13
CA THR A 196 -12.52 1.22 14.95
C THR A 196 -12.02 -0.19 15.27
N LYS A 197 -12.45 -0.80 16.37
CA LYS A 197 -12.09 -2.19 16.72
C LYS A 197 -12.51 -3.20 15.66
N ILE A 198 -13.71 -3.06 15.10
CA ILE A 198 -14.19 -3.93 14.02
C ILE A 198 -13.35 -3.71 12.76
N SER A 199 -13.09 -2.45 12.40
CA SER A 199 -12.24 -2.10 11.24
C SER A 199 -10.83 -2.67 11.39
N GLU A 200 -10.19 -2.50 12.54
CA GLU A 200 -8.86 -3.05 12.85
C GLU A 200 -8.86 -4.58 12.72
N HIS A 201 -9.87 -5.26 13.29
CA HIS A 201 -9.99 -6.72 13.16
C HIS A 201 -10.13 -7.15 11.70
N LEU A 202 -10.96 -6.48 10.89
CA LEU A 202 -11.10 -6.78 9.47
C LEU A 202 -9.77 -6.60 8.72
N THR A 203 -9.06 -5.50 8.97
CA THR A 203 -7.74 -5.27 8.36
C THR A 203 -6.71 -6.32 8.78
N SER A 204 -6.75 -6.77 10.04
CA SER A 204 -5.88 -7.84 10.54
C SER A 204 -6.19 -9.18 9.86
N VAL A 205 -7.47 -9.51 9.68
CA VAL A 205 -7.90 -10.74 8.98
C VAL A 205 -7.45 -10.70 7.52
N GLU A 206 -7.60 -9.56 6.84
CA GLU A 206 -7.12 -9.39 5.46
C GLU A 206 -5.59 -9.51 5.36
N ALA A 207 -4.85 -8.96 6.32
CA ALA A 207 -3.40 -9.09 6.37
C ALA A 207 -2.97 -10.57 6.52
N VAL A 208 -3.60 -11.31 7.44
CA VAL A 208 -3.34 -12.74 7.64
C VAL A 208 -3.69 -13.55 6.38
N ARG A 209 -4.81 -13.24 5.73
CA ARG A 209 -5.19 -13.87 4.46
C ARG A 209 -4.13 -13.66 3.38
N LYS A 210 -3.70 -12.42 3.17
CA LYS A 210 -2.65 -12.09 2.17
C LYS A 210 -1.33 -12.76 2.49
N GLN A 211 -0.96 -12.83 3.77
CA GLN A 211 0.24 -13.54 4.20
C GLN A 211 0.17 -15.03 3.89
N LEU A 212 -0.98 -15.68 4.13
CA LEU A 212 -1.16 -17.10 3.82
C LEU A 212 -1.15 -17.37 2.31
N GLU A 213 -1.76 -16.50 1.51
CA GLU A 213 -1.71 -16.56 0.04
C GLU A 213 -0.26 -16.43 -0.46
N ALA A 214 0.51 -15.47 0.06
CA ALA A 214 1.92 -15.28 -0.29
C ALA A 214 2.79 -16.49 0.09
N GLN A 215 2.61 -17.04 1.29
CA GLN A 215 3.31 -18.26 1.71
C GLN A 215 2.96 -19.47 0.84
N SER A 216 1.70 -19.58 0.42
CA SER A 216 1.26 -20.68 -0.46
C SER A 216 1.87 -20.57 -1.85
N GLU A 217 1.95 -19.36 -2.40
CA GLU A 217 2.58 -19.12 -3.70
C GLU A 217 4.09 -19.35 -3.64
N GLU A 218 4.77 -18.88 -2.58
CA GLU A 218 6.20 -19.14 -2.37
C GLU A 218 6.51 -20.63 -2.29
N LEU A 219 5.68 -21.41 -1.57
CA LEU A 219 5.81 -22.86 -1.51
C LEU A 219 5.60 -23.52 -2.88
N ARG A 220 4.62 -23.03 -3.65
CA ARG A 220 4.34 -23.51 -5.01
C ARG A 220 5.50 -23.25 -5.95
N ASP A 221 6.08 -22.05 -5.90
CA ASP A 221 7.25 -21.68 -6.69
C ASP A 221 8.48 -22.48 -6.31
N ALA A 222 8.71 -22.71 -5.00
CA ALA A 222 9.80 -23.56 -4.53
C ALA A 222 9.65 -25.01 -5.01
N ILE A 223 8.43 -25.56 -5.03
CA ILE A 223 8.15 -26.89 -5.57
C ILE A 223 8.41 -26.93 -7.08
N ASN A 224 7.88 -25.96 -7.83
CA ASN A 224 8.07 -25.88 -9.28
C ASN A 224 9.55 -25.73 -9.66
N SER A 225 10.29 -24.89 -8.94
CA SER A 225 11.73 -24.72 -9.13
C SER A 225 12.47 -26.05 -8.92
N LYS A 226 12.19 -26.78 -7.83
CA LYS A 226 12.80 -28.10 -7.58
C LYS A 226 12.43 -29.13 -8.65
N LEU A 227 11.18 -29.14 -9.13
CA LEU A 227 10.73 -30.03 -10.19
C LEU A 227 11.45 -29.74 -11.51
N ASN A 228 11.57 -28.45 -11.87
CA ASN A 228 12.26 -28.01 -13.07
C ASN A 228 13.76 -28.34 -13.00
N SER A 229 14.44 -28.03 -11.89
CA SER A 229 15.86 -28.38 -11.74
C SER A 229 16.08 -29.90 -11.75
N ALA A 230 15.17 -30.70 -11.17
CA ALA A 230 15.25 -32.14 -11.25
C ALA A 230 15.04 -32.66 -12.69
N GLN A 231 14.15 -32.02 -13.46
CA GLN A 231 13.92 -32.33 -14.87
C GLN A 231 15.16 -31.98 -15.72
N GLU A 232 15.70 -30.77 -15.57
CA GLU A 232 16.92 -30.34 -16.26
C GLU A 232 18.10 -31.27 -15.97
N ASN A 233 18.27 -31.70 -14.72
CA ASN A 233 19.31 -32.65 -14.34
C ASN A 233 19.12 -34.02 -14.99
N ARG A 234 17.87 -34.51 -15.11
CA ARG A 234 17.57 -35.77 -15.84
C ARG A 234 17.89 -35.62 -17.32
N ASP A 235 17.45 -34.53 -17.94
CA ASP A 235 17.65 -34.27 -19.37
C ASP A 235 19.14 -34.10 -19.69
N GLU A 236 19.89 -33.42 -18.84
CA GLU A 236 21.34 -33.29 -18.93
C GLU A 236 22.04 -34.65 -18.81
N HIS A 237 21.62 -35.50 -17.88
CA HIS A 237 22.18 -36.84 -17.73
C HIS A 237 21.91 -37.71 -18.97
N LEU A 238 20.68 -37.69 -19.49
CA LEU A 238 20.30 -38.40 -20.70
C LEU A 238 21.09 -37.90 -21.91
N ARG A 239 21.25 -36.59 -22.05
CA ARG A 239 22.06 -35.98 -23.12
C ARG A 239 23.49 -36.49 -23.10
N LYS A 240 24.14 -36.47 -21.92
CA LYS A 240 25.50 -37.02 -21.76
C LYS A 240 25.61 -38.50 -22.12
N LEU A 241 24.58 -39.30 -21.84
CA LEU A 241 24.55 -40.70 -22.24
C LEU A 241 24.42 -40.84 -23.75
N MET A 242 23.54 -40.07 -24.38
CA MET A 242 23.36 -40.05 -25.83
C MET A 242 24.63 -39.61 -26.56
N ASP A 243 25.33 -38.60 -26.05
CA ASP A 243 26.57 -38.10 -26.66
C ASP A 243 27.68 -39.16 -26.58
N LYS A 244 27.84 -39.85 -25.44
CA LYS A 244 28.78 -40.98 -25.33
C LYS A 244 28.46 -42.13 -26.28
N LEU A 245 27.18 -42.42 -26.50
CA LEU A 245 26.76 -43.44 -27.47
C LEU A 245 27.13 -43.02 -28.90
N LYS A 246 26.86 -41.76 -29.26
CA LYS A 246 27.26 -41.21 -30.56
C LYS A 246 28.77 -41.24 -30.77
N GLU A 247 29.56 -40.81 -29.79
CA GLU A 247 31.02 -40.87 -29.84
C GLU A 247 31.52 -42.31 -30.06
N HIS A 248 30.93 -43.29 -29.38
CA HIS A 248 31.28 -44.69 -29.56
C HIS A 248 30.91 -45.20 -30.96
N ASP A 249 29.74 -44.84 -31.48
CA ASP A 249 29.31 -45.22 -32.83
C ASP A 249 30.20 -44.58 -33.91
N GLU A 250 30.60 -43.32 -33.72
CA GLU A 250 31.57 -42.62 -34.57
C GLU A 250 32.93 -43.30 -34.54
N TYR A 251 33.43 -43.66 -33.35
CA TYR A 251 34.68 -44.40 -33.22
C TYR A 251 34.61 -45.77 -33.91
N ALA A 252 33.53 -46.53 -33.71
CA ALA A 252 33.33 -47.80 -34.39
C ALA A 252 33.26 -47.63 -35.92
N HIS A 253 32.66 -46.54 -36.40
CA HIS A 253 32.65 -46.18 -37.81
C HIS A 253 34.06 -45.86 -38.34
N GLN A 254 34.85 -45.07 -37.61
CA GLN A 254 36.24 -44.76 -37.96
C GLN A 254 37.10 -46.03 -38.03
N VAL A 255 36.95 -46.95 -37.08
CA VAL A 255 37.67 -48.25 -37.09
C VAL A 255 37.29 -49.07 -38.31
N ARG A 256 35.99 -49.17 -38.63
CA ARG A 256 35.51 -49.88 -39.85
C ARG A 256 36.08 -49.24 -41.12
N GLN A 257 36.07 -47.91 -41.21
CA GLN A 257 36.64 -47.19 -42.35
C GLN A 257 38.15 -47.42 -42.47
N GLY A 258 38.90 -47.37 -41.37
CA GLY A 258 40.34 -47.63 -41.36
C GLY A 258 40.68 -49.05 -41.82
N HIS A 259 39.90 -50.06 -41.39
CA HIS A 259 40.03 -51.42 -41.91
C HIS A 259 39.67 -51.53 -43.39
N GLN A 260 38.59 -50.89 -43.83
CA GLN A 260 38.20 -50.88 -45.24
C GLN A 260 39.27 -50.23 -46.13
N GLU A 261 39.88 -49.14 -45.68
CA GLU A 261 40.96 -48.47 -46.39
C GLU A 261 42.23 -49.33 -46.44
N SER A 262 42.57 -50.01 -45.34
CA SER A 262 43.70 -50.95 -45.29
C SER A 262 43.50 -52.11 -46.28
N ILE A 263 42.28 -52.66 -46.36
CA ILE A 263 41.92 -53.69 -47.34
C ILE A 263 42.07 -53.14 -48.76
N ARG A 264 41.53 -51.95 -49.04
CA ARG A 264 41.66 -51.30 -50.36
C ARG A 264 43.12 -51.13 -50.77
N GLN A 265 43.99 -50.69 -49.85
CA GLN A 265 45.43 -50.56 -50.12
C GLN A 265 46.09 -51.92 -50.41
N LEU A 266 45.65 -53.01 -49.76
CA LEU A 266 46.14 -54.36 -50.07
C LEU A 266 45.67 -54.81 -51.46
N ASP A 267 44.41 -54.57 -51.82
CA ASP A 267 43.85 -54.87 -53.13
C ASP A 267 44.59 -54.09 -54.24
N GLU A 268 44.86 -52.80 -54.03
CA GLU A 268 45.67 -51.98 -54.94
C GLU A 268 47.10 -52.55 -55.10
N LYS A 269 47.73 -53.00 -54.01
CA LYS A 269 49.07 -53.62 -54.07
C LYS A 269 49.04 -54.97 -54.81
N ILE A 270 48.01 -55.78 -54.61
CA ILE A 270 47.84 -57.08 -55.29
C ILE A 270 47.62 -56.84 -56.79
N THR A 271 46.69 -55.96 -57.15
CA THR A 271 46.39 -55.63 -58.54
C THR A 271 47.59 -55.03 -59.26
N TYR A 272 48.35 -54.14 -58.60
CA TYR A 272 49.61 -53.63 -59.13
C TYR A 272 50.62 -54.75 -59.42
N LYS A 273 50.84 -55.67 -58.47
CA LYS A 273 51.75 -56.81 -58.67
C LYS A 273 51.29 -57.73 -59.80
N LEU A 274 49.98 -57.96 -59.93
CA LEU A 274 49.41 -58.73 -61.04
C LEU A 274 49.65 -58.05 -62.39
N ASN A 275 49.44 -56.73 -62.49
CA ASN A 275 49.72 -55.95 -63.70
C ASN A 275 51.20 -55.94 -64.07
N VAL A 276 52.11 -55.82 -63.10
CA VAL A 276 53.56 -55.92 -63.32
C VAL A 276 53.92 -57.33 -63.81
N ALA A 277 53.37 -58.38 -63.21
CA ALA A 277 53.60 -59.75 -63.66
C ALA A 277 53.08 -59.96 -65.10
N GLU A 278 51.91 -59.41 -65.44
CA GLU A 278 51.32 -59.51 -66.78
C GLU A 278 52.13 -58.75 -67.82
N THR A 279 52.52 -57.50 -67.53
CA THR A 279 53.39 -56.71 -68.42
C THR A 279 54.75 -57.39 -68.66
N ASN A 280 55.34 -58.00 -67.62
CA ASN A 280 56.57 -58.79 -67.76
C ASN A 280 56.36 -60.03 -68.65
N ARG A 281 55.27 -60.79 -68.44
CA ARG A 281 54.93 -61.94 -69.31
C ARG A 281 54.73 -61.50 -70.76
N MET A 282 54.06 -60.38 -70.98
CA MET A 282 53.85 -59.80 -72.30
C MET A 282 55.17 -59.36 -72.93
N SER A 283 56.06 -58.72 -72.18
CA SER A 283 57.40 -58.36 -72.65
C SER A 283 58.22 -59.58 -73.04
N GLU A 284 58.23 -60.65 -72.23
CA GLU A 284 58.92 -61.90 -72.55
C GLU A 284 58.31 -62.60 -73.78
N LYS A 285 56.98 -62.58 -73.92
CA LYS A 285 56.31 -63.10 -75.11
C LYS A 285 56.69 -62.29 -76.36
N MET A 286 56.72 -60.96 -76.26
CA MET A 286 57.14 -60.07 -77.35
C MET A 286 58.60 -60.32 -77.75
N LYS A 287 59.52 -60.45 -76.79
CA LYS A 287 60.91 -60.81 -77.06
C LYS A 287 61.02 -62.14 -77.82
N LYS A 288 60.28 -63.17 -77.39
CA LYS A 288 60.25 -64.46 -78.08
C LYS A 288 59.69 -64.37 -79.50
N LEU A 289 58.63 -63.59 -79.69
CA LEU A 289 58.05 -63.33 -81.02
C LEU A 289 59.04 -62.59 -81.93
N GLU A 290 59.77 -61.61 -81.41
CA GLU A 290 60.79 -60.89 -82.17
C GLU A 290 61.95 -61.81 -82.56
N LEU A 291 62.45 -62.64 -81.64
CA LEU A 291 63.47 -63.64 -81.95
C LEU A 291 63.01 -64.64 -83.03
N LEU A 292 61.74 -65.07 -83.00
CA LEU A 292 61.16 -65.91 -84.06
C LEU A 292 61.08 -65.16 -85.40
N ARG A 293 60.76 -63.86 -85.37
CA ARG A 293 60.71 -63.01 -86.56
C ARG A 293 62.09 -62.82 -87.16
N GLU A 294 63.10 -62.52 -86.35
CA GLU A 294 64.50 -62.41 -86.77
C GLU A 294 65.01 -63.74 -87.34
N HIS A 295 64.69 -64.87 -86.71
CA HIS A 295 65.04 -66.18 -87.24
C HIS A 295 64.37 -66.43 -88.60
N SER A 296 63.08 -66.09 -88.73
CA SER A 296 62.37 -66.20 -90.01
C SER A 296 63.00 -65.30 -91.09
N GLN A 297 63.42 -64.08 -90.74
CA GLN A 297 64.12 -63.18 -91.67
C GLN A 297 65.45 -63.78 -92.12
N LYS A 298 66.27 -64.30 -91.20
CA LYS A 298 67.53 -64.98 -91.55
C LYS A 298 67.30 -66.20 -92.43
N VAL A 299 66.24 -66.98 -92.19
CA VAL A 299 65.88 -68.11 -93.07
C VAL A 299 65.52 -67.62 -94.47
N ASN A 300 64.72 -66.56 -94.58
CA ASN A 300 64.38 -65.95 -95.86
C ASN A 300 65.62 -65.41 -96.58
N GLU A 301 66.52 -64.70 -95.88
CA GLU A 301 67.79 -64.22 -96.43
C GLU A 301 68.67 -65.38 -96.93
N VAL A 302 68.75 -66.49 -96.19
CA VAL A 302 69.47 -67.69 -96.62
C VAL A 302 68.81 -68.30 -97.86
N GLN A 303 67.48 -68.35 -97.93
CA GLN A 303 66.75 -68.82 -99.10
C GLN A 303 66.97 -67.93 -100.32
N GLU A 304 66.91 -66.60 -100.17
CA GLU A 304 67.20 -65.63 -101.22
C GLU A 304 68.64 -65.76 -101.71
N ASN A 305 69.60 -65.89 -100.80
CA ASN A 305 71.01 -66.13 -101.16
C ASN A 305 71.22 -67.48 -101.86
N LEU A 306 70.49 -68.53 -101.46
CA LEU A 306 70.54 -69.82 -102.13
C LEU A 306 69.96 -69.73 -103.55
N GLN A 307 68.79 -69.09 -103.71
CA GLN A 307 68.19 -68.83 -105.03
C GLN A 307 69.11 -68.01 -105.92
N LYS A 308 69.79 -67.00 -105.35
CA LYS A 308 70.77 -66.19 -106.08
C LYS A 308 71.98 -67.01 -106.50
N ARG A 309 72.52 -67.87 -105.62
CA ARG A 309 73.60 -68.80 -106.02
C ARG A 309 73.13 -69.83 -107.04
N GLU A 310 71.89 -70.30 -106.96
CA GLU A 310 71.30 -71.20 -107.95
C GLU A 310 71.10 -70.51 -109.30
N SER A 311 70.67 -69.24 -109.32
CA SER A 311 70.58 -68.44 -110.55
C SER A 311 71.96 -68.17 -111.13
N GLU A 312 72.95 -67.78 -110.32
CA GLU A 312 74.35 -67.62 -110.74
C GLU A 312 74.92 -68.94 -111.30
N HIS A 313 74.66 -70.07 -110.64
CA HIS A 313 75.08 -71.39 -111.12
C HIS A 313 74.32 -71.81 -112.39
N ARG A 314 73.04 -71.43 -112.54
CA ARG A 314 72.26 -71.66 -113.76
C ARG A 314 72.81 -70.84 -114.91
N GLU A 315 73.10 -69.56 -114.69
CA GLU A 315 73.75 -68.68 -115.67
C GLU A 315 75.12 -69.23 -116.09
N LEU A 316 75.94 -69.68 -115.13
CA LEU A 316 77.22 -70.35 -115.44
C LEU A 316 77.04 -71.64 -116.25
N ARG A 317 76.02 -72.45 -115.94
CA ARG A 317 75.68 -73.65 -116.72
C ARG A 317 75.19 -73.31 -118.12
N GLU A 318 74.41 -72.26 -118.27
CA GLU A 318 73.89 -71.79 -119.56
C GLU A 318 75.01 -71.17 -120.41
N GLN A 319 75.91 -70.40 -119.81
CA GLN A 319 77.15 -69.94 -120.45
C GLN A 319 78.05 -71.11 -120.87
N ALA A 320 78.19 -72.14 -120.02
CA ALA A 320 78.96 -73.34 -120.35
C ALA A 320 78.30 -74.17 -121.47
N ALA A 321 76.96 -74.28 -121.47
CA ALA A 321 76.19 -74.93 -122.52
C ALA A 321 76.30 -74.18 -123.84
N ALA A 322 76.17 -72.84 -123.83
CA ALA A 322 76.38 -72.00 -125.01
C ALA A 322 77.81 -72.13 -125.55
N ALA A 323 78.83 -72.15 -124.68
CA ALA A 323 80.21 -72.39 -125.08
C ALA A 323 80.43 -73.81 -125.64
N TYR A 324 79.72 -74.81 -125.11
CA TYR A 324 79.76 -76.17 -125.64
C TYR A 324 79.05 -76.27 -126.99
N GLU A 325 77.90 -75.63 -127.18
CA GLU A 325 77.22 -75.52 -128.47
C GLU A 325 78.09 -74.81 -129.51
N GLU A 326 78.77 -73.73 -129.12
CA GLU A 326 79.74 -73.05 -129.99
C GLU A 326 80.91 -73.97 -130.37
N LYS A 327 81.45 -74.74 -129.40
CA LYS A 327 82.47 -75.77 -129.68
C LYS A 327 81.96 -76.89 -130.57
N VAL A 328 80.73 -77.36 -130.38
CA VAL A 328 80.12 -78.38 -131.23
C VAL A 328 79.92 -77.85 -132.65
N LYS A 329 79.46 -76.60 -132.83
CA LYS A 329 79.40 -75.95 -134.14
C LYS A 329 80.77 -75.95 -134.83
N LYS A 330 81.82 -75.52 -134.11
CA LYS A 330 83.21 -75.55 -134.62
C LYS A 330 83.67 -76.97 -134.98
N ILE A 331 83.37 -77.98 -134.14
CA ILE A 331 83.71 -79.38 -134.40
C ILE A 331 82.90 -79.97 -135.57
N THR A 332 81.64 -79.59 -135.77
CA THR A 332 80.84 -80.03 -136.92
C THR A 332 81.34 -79.41 -138.21
N GLU A 333 81.76 -78.14 -138.18
CA GLU A 333 82.41 -77.47 -139.30
C GLU A 333 83.77 -78.12 -139.63
N GLU A 334 84.56 -78.49 -138.61
CA GLU A 334 85.82 -79.22 -138.79
C GLU A 334 85.62 -80.68 -139.26
N LYS A 335 84.59 -81.39 -138.78
CA LYS A 335 84.26 -82.74 -139.25
C LYS A 335 83.72 -82.72 -140.68
N ALA A 336 82.94 -81.72 -141.08
CA ALA A 336 82.55 -81.53 -142.48
C ALA A 336 83.79 -81.31 -143.38
N LYS A 337 84.80 -80.60 -142.88
CA LYS A 337 86.10 -80.43 -143.57
C LYS A 337 86.96 -81.70 -143.59
N LYS A 338 86.93 -82.55 -142.55
CA LYS A 338 87.66 -83.83 -142.52
C LYS A 338 86.98 -84.96 -143.29
N GLN A 339 85.66 -84.97 -143.39
CA GLN A 339 84.91 -85.98 -144.16
C GLN A 339 85.06 -85.77 -145.66
N THR A 340 85.19 -84.53 -146.13
CA THR A 340 85.53 -84.20 -147.53
C THR A 340 86.97 -84.62 -147.89
N LEU A 341 87.91 -84.55 -146.94
CA LEU A 341 89.30 -85.01 -147.12
C LEU A 341 89.47 -86.55 -147.07
N ASN A 342 88.60 -87.29 -146.38
CA ASN A 342 88.71 -88.75 -146.26
C ASN A 342 88.05 -89.49 -147.44
N VAL A 343 87.02 -88.90 -148.05
CA VAL A 343 86.43 -89.41 -149.31
C VAL A 343 87.44 -89.31 -150.46
N THR A 344 88.25 -88.24 -150.48
CA THR A 344 89.29 -88.05 -151.52
C THR A 344 90.45 -89.04 -151.38
N ALA A 345 90.93 -89.32 -150.16
CA ALA A 345 92.01 -90.29 -149.92
C ALA A 345 91.61 -91.77 -150.20
N LYS A 346 90.35 -92.14 -150.03
CA LYS A 346 89.86 -93.52 -150.31
C LYS A 346 89.69 -93.83 -151.80
N VAL A 347 89.56 -92.82 -152.66
CA VAL A 347 89.53 -93.02 -154.12
C VAL A 347 90.94 -93.31 -154.66
N GLU A 348 91.97 -92.73 -154.06
CA GLU A 348 93.38 -92.89 -154.46
C GLU A 348 93.92 -94.30 -154.15
N GLN A 349 93.58 -94.88 -152.99
CA GLN A 349 94.00 -96.24 -152.62
C GLN A 349 93.33 -97.37 -153.44
N VAL A 350 92.15 -97.14 -154.03
CA VAL A 350 91.49 -98.12 -154.92
C VAL A 350 92.14 -98.15 -156.31
N LEU A 351 92.79 -97.06 -156.73
CA LEU A 351 93.53 -97.02 -157.99
C LEU A 351 94.89 -97.75 -157.88
N GLU A 352 95.58 -97.66 -156.74
CA GLU A 352 96.84 -98.38 -156.51
C GLU A 352 96.65 -99.89 -156.31
N ALA A 353 95.49 -100.32 -155.77
CA ALA A 353 95.14 -101.74 -155.64
C ALA A 353 94.87 -102.43 -156.99
N LYS A 354 94.51 -101.68 -158.04
CA LYS A 354 94.41 -102.22 -159.42
C LYS A 354 95.76 -102.34 -160.12
N GLN A 355 96.76 -101.55 -159.76
CA GLN A 355 98.07 -101.54 -160.43
C GLN A 355 99.02 -102.62 -159.92
N LYS A 356 98.80 -103.15 -158.70
CA LYS A 356 99.62 -104.24 -158.14
C LYS A 356 99.11 -105.65 -158.44
N GLU A 357 97.84 -105.82 -158.83
CA GLU A 357 97.33 -107.10 -159.36
C GLU A 357 97.78 -107.39 -160.81
N GLU A 358 98.27 -106.37 -161.55
CA GLU A 358 98.75 -106.53 -162.94
C GLU A 358 100.27 -106.78 -163.06
N GLU A 359 101.09 -106.53 -162.02
CA GLU A 359 102.57 -106.63 -162.10
C GLU A 359 103.17 -107.95 -161.56
N GLU A 360 102.43 -108.75 -160.77
CA GLU A 360 102.95 -110.03 -160.23
C GLU A 360 102.52 -111.27 -161.05
N ASN A 361 101.69 -111.08 -162.08
CA ASN A 361 101.32 -112.12 -163.06
C ASN A 361 102.38 -112.31 -164.18
N GLU A 362 103.55 -111.66 -164.07
CA GLU A 362 104.58 -111.64 -165.12
C GLU A 362 106.03 -111.78 -164.57
N LYS A 363 106.31 -112.75 -163.68
CA LYS A 363 107.66 -113.32 -163.40
C LYS A 363 107.65 -114.44 -162.33
N ARG A 364 107.27 -115.67 -162.71
CA ARG A 364 107.87 -116.97 -162.24
C ARG A 364 107.05 -118.18 -162.72
N SER A 365 107.26 -118.53 -163.98
CA SER A 365 107.82 -119.83 -164.38
C SER A 365 109.02 -119.49 -165.31
N PRO A 366 110.03 -120.36 -165.52
CA PRO A 366 110.04 -121.80 -165.29
C PRO A 366 110.12 -122.20 -163.82
#